data_AF-A0A3M9ZZK7-F1
#
_entry.id   AF-A0A3M9ZZK7-F1
#
_cell.length_a   1.000
_cell.length_b   1.000
_cell.length_c   1.000
_cell.angle_alpha   90.00
_cell.angle_beta   90.00
_cell.angle_gamma   90.00
#
_symmetry.space_group_name_H-M   'P 1'
#
loop_
_entity.id
_entity.type
_entity.pdbx_description
1 polymer ?
#
loop_
_entity_poly.entity_id
_entity_poly.type
_entity_poly.pdbx_seq_one_letter_code
_entity_poly.pdbx_strand_id
1 'polypeptide(L)' 'MDIASKKLPAIIIVVLVGILLVQFVANNPDVERFVDEETCEIYAVDSRVGGKQYLDEFDPACMELKSP' A
#
# COMPACT_ATOMS: atom_id res chain seq x y z
N MET A 1 46.93 0.79 0.59
CA MET A 1 45.48 1.08 0.46
C MET A 1 44.73 0.00 1.21
N ASP A 2 44.23 0.36 2.38
CA ASP A 2 43.65 -0.52 3.37
C ASP A 2 42.44 -1.29 2.85
N ILE A 3 42.40 -2.57 3.19
CA ILE A 3 41.35 -3.54 2.84
C ILE A 3 39.94 -3.03 3.20
N ALA A 4 39.85 -2.13 4.19
CA ALA A 4 38.63 -1.42 4.56
C ALA A 4 38.04 -0.63 3.38
N SER A 5 38.83 0.14 2.63
CA SER A 5 38.33 0.99 1.54
C SER A 5 37.82 0.23 0.32
N LYS A 6 38.27 -1.02 0.09
CA LYS A 6 37.85 -1.81 -1.07
C LYS A 6 36.53 -2.56 -0.83
N LYS A 7 36.18 -2.83 0.43
CA LYS A 7 34.97 -3.60 0.81
C LYS A 7 33.84 -2.73 1.37
N LEU A 8 34.15 -1.55 1.88
CA LEU A 8 33.17 -0.58 2.38
C LEU A 8 32.01 -0.29 1.39
N PRO A 9 32.27 -0.07 0.08
CA PRO A 9 31.20 0.24 -0.87
C PRO A 9 30.22 -0.91 -1.04
N ALA A 10 30.72 -2.15 -1.05
CA ALA A 10 29.88 -3.35 -1.18
C ALA A 10 28.98 -3.54 0.04
N ILE A 11 29.50 -3.30 1.25
CA ILE A 11 28.72 -3.40 2.49
C ILE A 11 27.59 -2.36 2.49
N ILE A 12 27.87 -1.13 2.08
CA ILE A 12 26.86 -0.07 1.99
C ILE A 12 25.74 -0.47 1.02
N ILE A 13 26.07 -1.02 -0.15
CA ILE A 13 25.06 -1.46 -1.12
C ILE A 13 24.17 -2.54 -0.52
N VAL A 14 24.75 -3.54 0.15
CA VAL A 14 23.96 -4.62 0.80
C VAL A 14 23.02 -4.06 1.87
N VAL A 15 23.50 -3.11 2.69
CA VAL A 15 22.66 -2.44 3.70
C VAL A 15 21.53 -1.64 3.06
N LEU A 16 21.81 -0.87 2.00
CA LEU A 16 20.81 -0.10 1.27
C LEU A 16 19.74 -0.98 0.63
N VAL A 17 20.14 -2.11 0.03
CA VAL A 17 19.20 -3.10 -0.51
C VAL A 17 18.34 -3.69 0.59
N GLY A 18 18.92 -4.01 1.75
CA GLY A 18 18.16 -4.47 2.92
C GLY A 18 17.11 -3.46 3.38
N ILE A 19 17.48 -2.18 3.46
CA ILE A 19 16.56 -1.09 3.80
C ILE A 19 15.44 -0.96 2.77
N LEU A 20 15.75 -1.05 1.47
CA LEU A 20 14.75 -0.99 0.40
C LEU A 20 13.73 -2.14 0.48
N LEU A 21 14.18 -3.36 0.77
CA LEU A 21 13.29 -4.51 0.94
C LEU A 21 12.35 -4.33 2.13
N VAL A 22 12.87 -3.81 3.25
CA VAL A 22 12.05 -3.50 4.44
C VAL A 22 11.02 -2.42 4.11
N GLN A 23 11.43 -1.35 3.43
CA GLN A 23 10.51 -0.31 2.98
C GLN A 23 9.44 -0.86 2.02
N PHE A 24 9.81 -1.74 1.10
CA PHE A 24 8.88 -2.34 0.14
C PHE A 24 7.78 -3.16 0.83
N VAL A 25 8.15 -3.99 1.81
CA VAL A 25 7.18 -4.80 2.57
C VAL A 25 6.32 -3.91 3.47
N ALA A 26 6.93 -2.93 4.15
CA ALA A 26 6.23 -2.03 5.06
C ALA A 26 5.33 -1.01 4.35
N ASN A 27 5.50 -0.79 3.04
CA ASN A 27 4.71 0.16 2.26
C ASN A 27 3.45 -0.44 1.63
N ASN A 28 2.94 -1.54 2.18
CA ASN A 28 1.55 -1.91 2.02
C ASN A 28 0.81 -1.44 3.28
N PRO A 29 0.29 -0.20 3.32
CA PRO A 29 -0.83 0.00 4.22
C PRO A 29 -1.89 -0.99 3.74
N ASP A 30 -2.38 -1.83 4.63
CA ASP A 30 -3.67 -2.47 4.41
C ASP A 30 -4.63 -1.34 4.08
N VAL A 31 -4.86 -1.12 2.79
CA VAL A 31 -5.74 -0.06 2.33
C VAL A 31 -7.11 -0.56 2.76
N GLU A 32 -7.56 -0.09 3.91
CA GLU A 32 -8.88 -0.42 4.43
C GLU A 32 -9.87 -0.02 3.35
N ARG A 33 -10.50 -1.05 2.77
CA ARG A 33 -11.54 -0.90 1.77
C ARG A 33 -12.85 -0.82 2.51
N PHE A 34 -13.65 0.17 2.14
CA PHE A 34 -14.96 0.43 2.68
C PHE A 34 -15.97 0.44 1.54
N VAL A 35 -17.23 0.22 1.87
CA VAL A 35 -18.34 0.28 0.90
C VAL A 35 -19.14 1.55 1.20
N ASP A 36 -19.44 2.33 0.17
CA ASP A 36 -20.39 3.43 0.28
C ASP A 36 -21.82 2.88 0.21
N GLU A 37 -22.61 3.03 1.27
CA GLU A 37 -23.95 2.45 1.37
C GLU A 37 -24.96 3.07 0.37
N GLU A 38 -24.67 4.28 -0.14
CA GLU A 38 -25.58 4.97 -1.06
C GLU A 38 -25.39 4.48 -2.50
N THR A 39 -24.14 4.28 -2.93
CA THR A 39 -23.80 3.84 -4.30
C THR A 39 -23.39 2.38 -4.41
N CYS A 40 -23.20 1.69 -3.28
CA CYS A 40 -22.57 0.36 -3.18
C CYS A 40 -21.15 0.29 -3.76
N GLU A 41 -20.47 1.43 -3.93
CA GLU A 41 -19.12 1.50 -4.50
C GLU A 41 -18.06 1.33 -3.42
N ILE A 42 -17.03 0.56 -3.73
CA ILE A 42 -15.89 0.31 -2.86
C ILE A 42 -14.94 1.50 -2.95
N TYR A 43 -14.59 2.08 -1.80
CA TYR A 43 -13.59 3.12 -1.69
C TYR A 43 -12.50 2.74 -0.69
N ALA A 44 -11.32 3.25 -0.97
CA ALA A 44 -10.17 3.25 -0.08
C ALA A 44 -10.07 4.60 0.64
N VAL A 45 -9.63 4.60 1.89
CA VAL A 45 -9.22 5.85 2.55
C VAL A 45 -7.72 6.03 2.37
N ASP A 46 -7.32 7.10 1.67
CA ASP A 46 -5.91 7.48 1.60
C ASP A 46 -5.48 7.95 2.99
N SER A 47 -4.61 7.19 3.65
CA SER A 47 -4.13 7.48 5.00
C SER A 47 -3.33 8.78 5.11
N ARG A 48 -2.90 9.37 3.99
CA ARG A 48 -2.10 10.61 3.94
C ARG A 48 -2.96 11.85 3.77
N VAL A 49 -4.12 11.73 3.12
CA VAL A 49 -4.98 12.88 2.76
C VAL A 49 -6.39 12.76 3.37
N GLY A 50 -6.76 11.60 3.91
CA GLY A 50 -8.07 11.32 4.49
C GLY A 50 -9.22 11.33 3.47
N GLY A 51 -8.89 11.33 2.17
CA GLY A 51 -9.87 11.36 1.09
C GLY A 51 -10.39 9.97 0.75
N LYS A 52 -11.67 9.88 0.39
CA LYS A 52 -12.24 8.68 -0.24
C LYS A 52 -11.68 8.58 -1.66
N GLN A 53 -11.03 7.47 -1.97
CA GLN A 53 -10.64 7.10 -3.33
C GLN A 53 -11.53 5.93 -3.76
N TYR A 54 -12.50 6.22 -4.62
CA TYR A 54 -13.34 5.19 -5.21
C TYR A 54 -12.53 4.31 -6.17
N LEU A 55 -12.78 3.00 -6.10
CA LEU A 55 -12.05 2.00 -6.87
C LEU A 55 -12.79 1.58 -8.14
N ASP A 56 -13.97 2.15 -8.42
CA ASP A 56 -14.86 1.73 -9.52
C ASP A 56 -15.21 0.22 -9.45
N GLU A 57 -15.17 -0.32 -8.23
CA GLU A 57 -15.57 -1.68 -7.88
C GLU A 57 -16.82 -1.59 -7.01
N PHE A 58 -17.81 -2.47 -7.21
CA PHE A 58 -19.08 -2.43 -6.49
C PHE A 58 -19.26 -3.69 -5.64
N ASP A 59 -19.74 -3.53 -4.41
CA ASP A 59 -20.01 -4.66 -3.52
C ASP A 59 -21.28 -5.40 -3.97
N PRO A 60 -21.17 -6.70 -4.32
CA PRO A 60 -22.29 -7.46 -4.85
C PRO A 60 -23.39 -7.68 -3.81
N ALA A 61 -23.05 -7.86 -2.53
CA ALA A 61 -24.05 -8.05 -1.48
C ALA A 61 -24.87 -6.77 -1.27
N CYS A 62 -24.24 -5.60 -1.27
CA CYS A 62 -24.93 -4.31 -1.22
C CYS A 62 -25.86 -4.12 -2.43
N MET A 63 -25.39 -4.46 -3.64
CA MET A 63 -26.19 -4.40 -4.87
C MET A 63 -27.39 -5.35 -4.85
N GLU A 64 -27.23 -6.55 -4.28
CA GLU A 64 -28.30 -7.52 -4.09
C GLU A 64 -29.34 -7.03 -3.07
N LEU A 65 -28.92 -6.40 -1.97
CA LEU A 65 -29.85 -5.79 -0.99
C LEU A 65 -30.61 -4.59 -1.56
N LYS A 66 -30.02 -3.85 -2.49
CA LYS A 66 -30.63 -2.67 -3.13
C LYS A 66 -31.49 -3.01 -4.35
N SER A 67 -31.37 -4.23 -4.87
CA SER A 67 -32.23 -4.72 -5.94
C SER A 67 -33.62 -5.02 -5.38
N PRO A 68 -34.69 -4.48 -5.98
CA PRO A 68 -36.06 -4.59 -5.47
C PRO A 68 -36.66 -5.99 -5.54
#